data_AF-A0A2D9GB22-F1
#
_entry.id   AF-A0A2D9GB22-F1
#
_cell.length_a   1.000
_cell.length_b   1.000
_cell.length_c   1.000
_cell.angle_alpha   90.00
_cell.angle_beta   90.00
_cell.angle_gamma   90.00
#
_symmetry.space_group_name_H-M   'P 1'
#
loop_
_entity.id
_entity.type
_entity.pdbx_description
1 polymer ?
#
loop_
_entity_poly.entity_id
_entity_poly.type
_entity_poly.pdbx_seq_one_letter_code
_entity_poly.pdbx_strand_id
1 'polypeptide(L)'
;MACGTGGGCNGCSVSEKRGCGTSSVFNWLAKVDDAKSNTFSDLVEVQFKMNRKGYFQNTEDITISEGDWVVVESNSGYDIGKITLI
;
A
#
# COMPACT_ATOMS: atom_id res chain seq x y z
N MET A 1 7.70 -1.63 29.86
CA MET A 1 6.77 -2.62 30.43
C MET A 1 6.08 -3.33 29.28
N ALA A 2 6.13 -4.66 29.29
CA ALA A 2 5.56 -5.52 28.27
C ALA A 2 4.03 -5.36 28.20
N CYS A 3 3.46 -5.42 27.00
CA CYS A 3 2.04 -5.78 26.84
C CYS A 3 1.96 -7.30 26.96
N GLY A 4 2.06 -7.77 28.19
CA GLY A 4 1.66 -9.12 28.59
C GLY A 4 0.13 -9.15 28.73
N THR A 5 -0.44 -10.20 28.15
CA THR A 5 -1.64 -10.92 28.59
C THR A 5 -2.45 -10.26 29.72
N GLY A 6 -3.62 -9.71 29.37
CA GLY A 6 -4.68 -9.41 30.33
C GLY A 6 -5.09 -7.94 30.37
N GLY A 7 -6.27 -7.65 29.82
CA GLY A 7 -6.93 -6.34 29.97
C GLY A 7 -7.53 -5.85 28.66
N GLY A 8 -8.83 -6.07 28.49
CA GLY A 8 -9.58 -5.69 27.30
C GLY A 8 -9.42 -4.22 26.92
N CYS A 9 -9.05 -3.98 25.67
CA CYS A 9 -8.99 -2.67 25.05
C CYS A 9 -10.32 -2.36 24.33
N ASN A 10 -11.36 -1.98 25.06
CA ASN A 10 -12.66 -1.54 24.51
C ASN A 10 -12.61 -0.11 23.90
N GLY A 11 -11.54 0.25 23.21
CA GLY A 11 -11.38 1.61 22.67
C GLY A 11 -10.46 1.74 21.45
N CYS A 12 -9.83 0.66 21.00
CA CYS A 12 -8.97 0.68 19.82
C CYS A 12 -9.56 -0.21 18.73
N SER A 13 -10.54 0.31 18.00
CA SER A 13 -11.09 -0.32 16.78
C SER A 13 -10.10 -0.36 15.59
N VAL A 14 -8.84 0.02 15.80
CA VAL A 14 -7.77 0.04 14.78
C VAL A 14 -6.53 -0.77 15.16
N SER A 15 -6.59 -1.59 16.22
CA SER A 15 -5.48 -2.47 16.61
C SER A 15 -5.58 -3.90 16.07
N GLU A 16 -6.44 -4.14 15.08
CA GLU A 16 -6.40 -5.41 14.36
C GLU A 16 -5.22 -5.38 13.38
N LYS A 17 -4.19 -6.20 13.68
CA LYS A 17 -3.00 -6.52 12.86
C LYS A 17 -1.74 -5.66 13.00
N ARG A 18 -1.52 -4.92 14.10
CA ARG A 18 -0.17 -4.37 14.39
C ARG A 18 0.67 -5.40 15.16
N GLY A 19 1.02 -6.48 14.48
CA GLY A 19 2.03 -7.42 14.94
C GLY A 19 3.39 -6.73 15.07
N CYS A 20 4.14 -7.08 16.12
CA CYS A 20 5.51 -6.63 16.40
C CYS A 20 6.50 -7.18 15.35
N GLY A 21 6.37 -6.76 14.09
CA GLY A 21 7.18 -7.29 13.00
C GLY A 21 7.03 -6.63 11.64
N THR A 22 6.25 -5.57 11.49
CA THR A 22 6.18 -4.88 10.20
C THR A 22 6.09 -3.38 10.44
N SER A 23 7.09 -2.64 9.97
CA SER A 23 7.10 -1.19 9.98
C SER A 23 5.87 -0.71 9.21
N SER A 24 4.80 -0.35 9.93
CA SER A 24 3.58 0.16 9.32
C SER A 24 3.89 1.57 8.82
N VAL A 25 4.19 1.70 7.53
CA VAL A 25 4.39 2.99 6.89
C VAL A 25 3.09 3.78 6.97
N PHE A 26 3.15 4.99 7.52
CA PHE A 26 1.99 5.87 7.63
C PHE A 26 1.68 6.47 6.26
N ASN A 27 0.44 6.29 5.77
CA ASN A 27 -0.01 6.93 4.54
C ASN A 27 -0.36 8.40 4.82
N TRP A 28 0.57 9.31 4.49
CA TRP A 28 0.41 10.75 4.65
C TRP A 28 -0.71 11.35 3.79
N LEU A 29 -1.07 10.70 2.69
CA LEU A 29 -2.07 11.19 1.74
C LEU A 29 -3.46 10.61 1.98
N ALA A 30 -3.67 9.85 3.07
CA ALA A 30 -4.94 9.17 3.34
C ALA A 30 -6.17 10.11 3.50
N LYS A 31 -5.96 11.42 3.62
CA LYS A 31 -7.02 12.44 3.74
C LYS A 31 -6.96 13.53 2.65
N VAL A 32 -6.16 13.32 1.61
CA VAL A 32 -6.11 14.25 0.47
C VAL A 32 -7.11 13.76 -0.56
N ASP A 33 -8.38 14.12 -0.36
CA ASP A 33 -9.48 13.71 -1.25
C ASP A 33 -9.36 14.35 -2.65
N ASP A 34 -8.72 15.52 -2.76
CA ASP A 34 -8.47 16.21 -4.03
C ASP A 34 -7.47 15.49 -4.95
N ALA A 35 -6.62 14.59 -4.42
CA ALA A 35 -5.69 13.81 -5.25
C ALA A 35 -6.40 12.76 -6.12
N LYS A 36 -7.63 12.38 -5.75
CA LYS A 36 -8.48 11.49 -6.56
C LYS A 36 -9.19 12.22 -7.71
N SER A 37 -9.08 13.56 -7.77
CA SER A 37 -9.77 14.35 -8.79
C SER A 37 -8.96 14.43 -10.11
N ASN A 38 -9.32 13.51 -11.02
CA ASN A 38 -9.53 13.78 -12.45
C ASN A 38 -8.36 14.16 -13.38
N THR A 39 -7.10 13.87 -13.05
CA THR A 39 -6.02 13.97 -14.07
C THR A 39 -4.98 12.86 -14.08
N PHE A 40 -4.91 12.06 -13.01
CA PHE A 40 -3.91 10.98 -12.86
C PHE A 40 -4.54 9.63 -12.50
N SER A 41 -5.79 9.38 -12.90
CA SER A 41 -6.53 8.15 -12.53
C SER A 41 -5.83 6.84 -12.92
N ASP A 42 -4.83 6.90 -13.79
CA ASP A 42 -4.06 5.74 -14.20
C ASP A 42 -2.73 5.58 -13.45
N LEU A 43 -2.32 6.54 -12.60
CA LEU A 43 -1.02 6.48 -11.94
C LEU A 43 -1.07 5.62 -10.68
N VAL A 44 -0.29 4.56 -10.65
CA VAL A 44 -0.28 3.57 -9.57
C VAL A 44 1.10 3.50 -8.93
N GLU A 45 1.14 3.48 -7.59
CA GLU A 45 2.38 3.20 -6.85
C GLU A 45 2.48 1.69 -6.58
N VAL A 46 3.59 1.09 -7.03
CA VAL A 46 3.90 -0.32 -6.81
C VAL A 46 5.12 -0.43 -5.90
N GLN A 47 4.96 -1.15 -4.80
CA GLN A 47 6.01 -1.49 -3.85
C GLN A 47 6.58 -2.88 -4.15
N PHE A 48 7.89 -2.94 -4.39
CA PHE A 48 8.66 -4.17 -4.60
C PHE A 48 9.35 -4.62 -3.31
N LYS A 49 10.03 -5.77 -3.39
CA LYS A 49 10.91 -6.26 -2.32
C LYS A 49 11.96 -5.21 -1.96
N MET A 50 12.43 -5.23 -0.71
CA MET A 50 13.46 -4.33 -0.17
C MET A 50 13.09 -2.84 -0.21
N ASN A 51 11.79 -2.51 -0.08
CA ASN A 51 11.27 -1.13 -0.02
C ASN A 51 11.47 -0.28 -1.29
N ARG A 52 11.84 -0.88 -2.43
CA ARG A 52 11.85 -0.16 -3.71
C ARG A 52 10.43 0.15 -4.12
N LYS A 53 10.15 1.40 -4.51
CA LYS A 53 8.84 1.85 -5.01
C LYS A 53 9.00 2.42 -6.41
N GLY A 54 8.00 2.19 -7.26
CA GLY A 54 7.90 2.78 -8.60
C GLY A 54 6.50 3.28 -8.86
N TYR A 55 6.38 4.28 -9.73
CA TYR A 55 5.10 4.81 -10.19
C TYR A 55 4.92 4.39 -11.65
N PHE A 56 3.76 3.83 -11.96
CA PHE A 56 3.44 3.29 -13.28
C PHE A 56 2.09 3.84 -13.74
N GLN A 57 1.90 3.93 -15.05
CA GLN A 57 0.60 4.29 -15.62
C GLN A 57 -0.11 3.03 -16.10
N ASN A 58 -1.37 2.86 -15.72
CA ASN A 58 -2.24 1.79 -16.18
C ASN A 58 -2.80 2.12 -17.56
N THR A 59 -2.02 1.91 -18.62
CA THR A 59 -2.45 2.17 -20.00
C THR A 59 -3.47 1.17 -20.56
N GLU A 60 -3.67 0.05 -19.86
CA GLU A 60 -4.56 -1.04 -20.29
C GLU A 60 -5.92 -1.03 -19.58
N ASP A 61 -6.22 0.04 -18.81
CA ASP A 61 -7.47 0.18 -18.05
C ASP A 61 -7.82 -1.06 -17.21
N ILE A 62 -6.79 -1.73 -16.67
CA ILE A 62 -6.96 -2.93 -15.86
C ILE A 62 -7.62 -2.53 -14.55
N THR A 63 -8.65 -3.26 -14.12
CA THR A 63 -9.26 -3.04 -12.81
C THR A 63 -8.31 -3.52 -11.73
N ILE A 64 -7.77 -2.59 -10.95
CA ILE A 64 -6.79 -2.83 -9.90
C ILE A 64 -7.27 -2.20 -8.59
N SER A 65 -6.96 -2.85 -7.46
CA SER A 65 -7.28 -2.35 -6.13
C SER A 65 -6.03 -2.21 -5.26
N GLU A 66 -6.09 -1.34 -4.25
CA GLU A 66 -5.01 -1.21 -3.28
C GLU A 66 -4.74 -2.56 -2.61
N GLY A 67 -3.49 -3.01 -2.70
CA GLY A 67 -3.04 -4.27 -2.13
C GLY A 67 -3.01 -5.47 -3.08
N ASP A 68 -3.42 -5.31 -4.34
CA ASP A 68 -3.25 -6.34 -5.36
C ASP A 68 -1.78 -6.54 -5.75
N TRP A 69 -1.46 -7.74 -6.23
CA TRP A 69 -0.15 -8.09 -6.75
C TRP A 69 -0.12 -7.92 -8.26
N VAL A 70 0.91 -7.22 -8.74
CA VAL A 70 1.10 -6.94 -10.16
C VAL A 70 2.50 -7.33 -10.62
N VAL A 71 2.59 -7.68 -11.90
CA VAL A 71 3.85 -7.92 -12.59
C VAL A 71 4.13 -6.72 -13.47
N VAL A 72 5.32 -6.16 -13.34
CA VAL A 72 5.77 -4.99 -14.09
C VAL A 72 6.94 -5.38 -14.97
N GLU A 73 6.92 -4.99 -16.23
CA GLU A 73 8.05 -5.15 -17.14
C GLU A 73 9.19 -4.19 -16.75
N SER A 74 10.40 -4.73 -16.67
CA SER A 74 11.61 -3.99 -16.31
C SER A 74 12.65 -4.14 -17.42
N ASN A 75 13.66 -3.26 -17.43
CA ASN A 75 14.70 -3.21 -18.46
C ASN A 75 15.45 -4.55 -18.64
N SER A 76 15.41 -5.42 -17.62
CA SER A 76 15.95 -6.78 -17.68
C SER A 76 15.01 -7.76 -16.94
N GLY A 77 13.82 -8.00 -17.50
CA GLY A 77 12.90 -9.04 -17.03
C GLY A 77 11.60 -8.51 -16.42
N TYR A 78 11.08 -9.24 -15.43
CA TYR A 78 9.80 -8.93 -14.79
C TYR A 78 9.98 -8.77 -13.29
N ASP A 79 9.39 -7.71 -12.74
CA ASP A 79 9.38 -7.42 -11.31
C ASP A 79 7.98 -7.63 -10.74
N ILE A 80 7.89 -8.31 -9.59
CA ILE A 80 6.62 -8.56 -8.88
C ILE A 80 6.52 -7.61 -7.70
N GLY A 81 5.45 -6.82 -7.68
CA GLY A 81 5.20 -5.83 -6.63
C GLY A 81 3.74 -5.81 -6.18
N LYS A 82 3.49 -5.10 -5.09
CA LYS A 82 2.17 -4.90 -4.50
C LYS A 82 1.75 -3.46 -4.68
N ILE A 83 0.52 -3.22 -5.08
CA ILE A 83 -0.03 -1.86 -5.20
C ILE A 83 -0.21 -1.27 -3.80
N THR A 84 0.32 -0.06 -3.60
CA THR A 84 0.26 0.67 -2.34
C THR A 84 -0.54 1.97 -2.42
N LEU A 85 -0.65 2.59 -3.59
CA LEU A 85 -1.47 3.77 -3.86
C LEU A 85 -2.05 3.70 -5.28
N ILE A 86 -3.28 4.23 -5.44
CA ILE A 86 -4.02 4.45 -6.70
C ILE A 86 -4.54 5.88 -6.68
#